data_AF-A0A392P7C3-F1
#
_entry.id   AF-A0A392P7C3-F1
#
_cell.length_a   1.000
_cell.length_b   1.000
_cell.length_c   1.000
_cell.angle_alpha   90.00
_cell.angle_beta   90.00
_cell.angle_gamma   90.00
#
_symmetry.space_group_name_H-M   'P 1'
#
loop_
_entity.id
_entity.type
_entity.pdbx_description
1 polymer ?
#
loop_
_entity_poly.entity_id
_entity_poly.type
_entity_poly.pdbx_seq_one_letter_code
_entity_poly.pdbx_strand_id
1 'polypeptide(L)'
;EASSPYHSEEDSIEIAEQHQDPPPPRRTLGDYGMRNNGEIANLGFQPANPVAFDIKNSVLTALKENQYSSAESQCPNLHLSHFCEACDYTDPPRVSESAKRLRLFKFSLTGRAKDWLDTLPNGTIQTWQELERKFLDRYFPIHKFLERRADINNFEQGDNETIYDAWERFKLCLKKCPNHGFDGLSQMQMFTQGLRPQTRMLLDASVGGSLKSKDEGQARELVETIVQKEYRVLNDRGAKKKAGVLELDTQNALLAQTK
;
A
#
# COMPACT_ATOMS: atom_id res chain seq x y z
N GLU A 1 40.47 -74.60 -41.01
CA GLU A 1 40.78 -73.32 -40.33
C GLU A 1 39.83 -72.29 -40.92
N ALA A 2 38.82 -71.81 -40.19
CA ALA A 2 38.84 -70.86 -39.07
C ALA A 2 38.57 -69.42 -39.55
N SER A 3 37.46 -68.89 -39.03
CA SER A 3 37.22 -67.50 -38.59
C SER A 3 36.98 -66.36 -39.59
N SER A 4 35.78 -65.79 -39.46
CA SER A 4 35.36 -64.38 -39.66
C SER A 4 36.10 -63.44 -38.68
N PRO A 5 35.90 -62.09 -38.59
CA PRO A 5 35.18 -61.12 -39.46
C PRO A 5 36.00 -59.83 -39.75
N TYR A 6 35.53 -58.95 -40.63
CA TYR A 6 35.65 -57.50 -40.39
C TYR A 6 34.35 -56.79 -40.79
N HIS A 7 33.78 -56.13 -39.79
CA HIS A 7 32.70 -55.15 -39.83
C HIS A 7 33.11 -53.93 -40.67
N SER A 8 32.16 -53.41 -41.45
CA SER A 8 32.09 -51.99 -41.76
C SER A 8 30.62 -51.59 -41.68
N GLU A 9 30.35 -50.76 -40.67
CA GLU A 9 29.06 -50.24 -40.26
C GLU A 9 28.50 -49.31 -41.34
N GLU A 10 27.30 -49.61 -41.84
CA GLU A 10 26.49 -48.64 -42.58
C GLU A 10 25.79 -47.74 -41.56
N ASP A 11 26.30 -46.51 -41.41
CA ASP A 11 25.64 -45.44 -40.67
C ASP A 11 24.25 -45.19 -41.26
N SER A 12 23.24 -45.74 -40.58
CA SER A 12 21.84 -45.46 -40.84
C SER A 12 21.52 -44.08 -40.28
N ILE A 13 21.45 -43.08 -41.15
CA ILE A 13 20.95 -41.75 -40.80
C ILE A 13 19.44 -41.88 -40.54
N GLU A 14 19.05 -42.03 -39.27
CA GLU A 14 17.66 -41.83 -38.84
C GLU A 14 17.25 -40.38 -39.10
N ILE A 15 16.46 -40.17 -40.15
CA ILE A 15 15.79 -38.89 -40.39
C ILE A 15 14.69 -38.77 -39.35
N ALA A 16 14.95 -38.03 -38.27
CA ALA A 16 13.94 -37.69 -37.29
C ALA A 16 12.81 -36.90 -37.97
N GLU A 17 11.65 -37.54 -38.15
CA GLU A 17 10.43 -36.87 -38.58
C GLU A 17 10.06 -35.81 -37.54
N GLN A 18 10.31 -34.55 -37.89
CA GLN A 18 9.77 -33.40 -37.18
C GLN A 18 8.24 -33.52 -37.18
N HIS A 19 7.68 -33.96 -36.05
CA HIS A 19 6.26 -33.90 -35.78
C HIS A 19 5.85 -32.42 -35.73
N GLN A 20 5.45 -31.86 -36.87
CA GLN A 20 4.77 -30.59 -36.91
C GLN A 20 3.39 -30.79 -36.30
N ASP A 21 3.12 -30.13 -35.18
CA ASP A 21 1.78 -30.08 -34.60
C ASP A 21 0.78 -29.63 -35.67
N PRO A 22 -0.38 -30.30 -35.80
CA PRO A 22 -1.36 -29.94 -36.81
C PRO A 22 -1.81 -28.48 -36.60
N PRO A 23 -2.01 -27.72 -37.69
CA PRO A 23 -2.46 -26.34 -37.59
C PRO A 23 -3.80 -26.28 -36.84
N PRO A 24 -4.00 -25.27 -35.98
CA PRO A 24 -5.22 -25.15 -35.20
C PRO A 24 -6.45 -25.13 -36.13
N PRO A 25 -7.56 -25.76 -35.73
CA PRO A 25 -8.75 -25.90 -36.57
C PRO A 25 -9.25 -24.54 -37.05
N ARG A 26 -9.54 -24.42 -38.34
CA ARG A 26 -10.06 -23.20 -38.97
C ARG A 26 -11.45 -22.89 -38.40
N ARG A 27 -11.58 -21.71 -37.78
CA ARG A 27 -12.87 -21.17 -37.30
C ARG A 27 -13.53 -20.32 -38.39
N THR A 28 -14.86 -20.36 -38.47
CA THR A 28 -15.70 -19.67 -39.44
C THR A 28 -16.39 -18.43 -38.82
N LEU A 29 -16.90 -17.54 -39.67
CA LEU A 29 -17.70 -16.37 -39.25
C LEU A 29 -19.01 -16.75 -38.52
N GLY A 30 -19.46 -18.00 -38.68
CA GLY A 30 -20.63 -18.56 -37.99
C GLY A 30 -20.33 -19.14 -36.62
N ASP A 31 -19.06 -19.34 -36.26
CA ASP A 31 -18.66 -19.88 -34.95
C ASP A 31 -18.66 -18.80 -33.84
N TYR A 32 -19.13 -17.59 -34.17
CA TYR A 32 -19.14 -16.41 -33.31
C TYR A 32 -20.22 -16.60 -32.25
N GLY A 33 -19.80 -16.74 -30.99
CA GLY A 33 -20.70 -16.97 -29.85
C GLY A 33 -20.92 -18.43 -29.48
N MET A 34 -20.28 -19.38 -30.17
CA MET A 34 -20.29 -20.79 -29.75
C MET A 34 -19.52 -20.93 -28.43
N ARG A 35 -20.21 -21.45 -27.40
CA ARG A 35 -19.62 -21.69 -26.09
C ARG A 35 -18.65 -22.87 -26.24
N ASN A 36 -17.35 -22.60 -26.10
CA ASN A 36 -16.34 -23.67 -26.04
C ASN A 36 -16.65 -24.52 -24.79
N ASN A 37 -17.18 -25.74 -24.97
CA ASN A 37 -17.73 -26.57 -23.90
C ASN A 37 -16.70 -27.08 -22.87
N GLY A 38 -15.42 -26.70 -22.96
CA GLY A 38 -14.35 -27.19 -22.07
C GLY A 38 -13.45 -26.13 -21.45
N GLU A 39 -13.45 -24.89 -21.94
CA GLU A 39 -12.58 -23.82 -21.41
C GLU A 39 -13.41 -22.86 -20.56
N ILE A 40 -13.18 -22.87 -19.25
CA ILE A 40 -13.71 -21.83 -18.36
C ILE A 40 -13.02 -20.52 -18.77
N ALA A 41 -13.67 -19.76 -19.63
CA ALA A 41 -13.08 -18.58 -20.29
C ALA A 41 -12.66 -17.45 -19.33
N ASN A 42 -13.00 -17.53 -18.04
CA ASN A 42 -12.69 -16.52 -17.04
C ASN A 42 -12.32 -17.17 -15.68
N LEU A 43 -11.07 -17.62 -15.54
CA LEU A 43 -10.52 -18.09 -14.26
C LEU A 43 -10.05 -16.94 -13.34
N GLY A 44 -10.21 -15.68 -13.79
CA GLY A 44 -9.63 -14.49 -13.16
C GLY A 44 -8.10 -14.57 -13.14
N PHE A 45 -7.47 -13.65 -12.42
CA PHE A 45 -6.01 -13.66 -12.26
C PHE A 45 -5.47 -14.96 -11.66
N GLN A 46 -4.51 -15.57 -12.36
CA GLN A 46 -3.76 -16.75 -11.91
C GLN A 46 -2.25 -16.50 -12.01
N PRO A 47 -1.49 -16.61 -10.90
CA PRO A 47 -0.03 -16.53 -10.95
C PRO A 47 0.56 -17.77 -11.66
N ALA A 48 1.83 -17.69 -12.07
CA ALA A 48 2.55 -18.78 -12.74
C ALA A 48 2.59 -20.06 -11.91
N ASN A 49 2.77 -19.92 -10.59
CA ASN A 49 2.84 -21.02 -9.64
C ASN A 49 1.75 -20.82 -8.56
N PRO A 50 0.50 -21.22 -8.84
CA PRO A 50 -0.59 -21.05 -7.87
C PRO A 50 -0.40 -21.97 -6.67
N VAL A 51 -0.49 -21.41 -5.47
CA VAL A 51 -0.45 -22.15 -4.21
C VAL A 51 -1.86 -22.32 -3.65
N ALA A 52 -2.08 -23.40 -2.88
CA ALA A 52 -3.31 -23.64 -2.14
C ALA A 52 -3.05 -23.65 -0.64
N PHE A 53 -3.73 -22.76 0.08
CA PHE A 53 -3.78 -22.76 1.55
C PHE A 53 -5.11 -22.15 2.02
N ASP A 54 -5.53 -22.52 3.23
CA ASP A 54 -6.74 -22.00 3.84
C ASP A 54 -6.56 -20.54 4.23
N ILE A 55 -7.47 -19.67 3.77
CA ILE A 55 -7.40 -18.24 4.02
C ILE A 55 -8.27 -17.94 5.23
N LYS A 56 -7.63 -17.64 6.36
CA LYS A 56 -8.32 -17.28 7.60
C LYS A 56 -9.27 -16.11 7.38
N ASN A 57 -10.45 -16.16 8.02
CA ASN A 57 -11.44 -15.09 7.90
C ASN A 57 -10.91 -13.74 8.40
N SER A 58 -10.03 -13.71 9.41
CA SER A 58 -9.37 -12.48 9.88
C SER A 58 -8.59 -11.76 8.77
N VAL A 59 -7.85 -12.52 7.96
CA VAL A 59 -7.11 -12.00 6.81
C VAL A 59 -8.07 -11.47 5.76
N LEU A 60 -9.13 -12.24 5.43
CA LEU A 60 -10.13 -11.80 4.45
C LEU A 60 -10.85 -10.53 4.89
N THR A 61 -11.20 -10.41 6.16
CA THR A 61 -11.80 -9.19 6.72
C THR A 61 -10.85 -8.01 6.59
N ALA A 62 -9.60 -8.16 7.03
CA ALA A 62 -8.59 -7.10 6.94
C ALA A 62 -8.35 -6.63 5.48
N LEU A 63 -8.29 -7.57 4.53
CA LEU A 63 -8.13 -7.26 3.10
C LEU A 63 -9.37 -6.56 2.51
N LYS A 64 -10.57 -6.93 2.97
CA LYS A 64 -11.84 -6.35 2.50
C LYS A 64 -12.13 -4.97 3.09
N GLU A 65 -11.63 -4.68 4.29
CA GLU A 65 -11.81 -3.38 4.94
C GLU A 65 -11.06 -2.25 4.22
N ASN A 66 -9.91 -2.56 3.60
CA ASN A 66 -9.03 -1.59 2.95
C ASN A 66 -8.86 -1.83 1.45
N GLN A 67 -9.96 -2.15 0.75
CA GLN A 67 -9.89 -2.44 -0.68
C GLN A 67 -9.50 -1.23 -1.53
N TYR A 68 -8.64 -1.47 -2.52
CA TYR A 68 -8.26 -0.47 -3.51
C TYR A 68 -9.16 -0.56 -4.73
N SER A 69 -9.79 0.56 -5.09
CA SER A 69 -10.74 0.67 -6.19
C SER A 69 -10.21 1.45 -7.40
N SER A 70 -9.00 2.02 -7.29
CA SER A 70 -8.45 3.07 -8.17
C SER A 70 -9.12 4.45 -8.03
N ALA A 71 -9.74 4.73 -6.88
CA ALA A 71 -10.25 6.06 -6.59
C ALA A 71 -9.10 7.08 -6.44
N GLU A 72 -9.35 8.32 -6.86
CA GLU A 72 -8.32 9.37 -6.87
C GLU A 72 -7.83 9.74 -5.46
N SER A 73 -8.68 9.59 -4.45
CA SER A 73 -8.33 9.80 -3.04
C SER A 73 -7.42 8.71 -2.46
N GLN A 74 -7.33 7.54 -3.10
CA GLN A 74 -6.56 6.41 -2.59
C GLN A 74 -5.10 6.50 -3.06
N CYS A 75 -4.17 6.17 -2.16
CA CYS A 75 -2.76 6.06 -2.48
C CYS A 75 -2.36 4.59 -2.70
N PRO A 76 -1.80 4.22 -3.87
CA PRO A 76 -1.32 2.86 -4.14
C PRO A 76 -0.28 2.38 -3.13
N ASN A 77 0.66 3.24 -2.72
CA ASN A 77 1.72 2.88 -1.77
C ASN A 77 1.16 2.58 -0.37
N LEU A 78 0.17 3.37 0.10
CA LEU A 78 -0.50 3.08 1.36
C LEU A 78 -1.30 1.77 1.29
N HIS A 79 -1.96 1.52 0.15
CA HIS A 79 -2.65 0.25 -0.05
C HIS A 79 -1.68 -0.95 0.04
N LEU A 80 -0.52 -0.88 -0.60
CA LEU A 80 0.49 -1.93 -0.52
C LEU A 80 1.02 -2.14 0.90
N SER A 81 1.18 -1.06 1.69
CA SER A 81 1.56 -1.16 3.11
C SER A 81 0.50 -1.93 3.90
N HIS A 82 -0.76 -1.50 3.84
CA HIS A 82 -1.86 -2.16 4.57
C HIS A 82 -2.08 -3.60 4.09
N PHE A 83 -1.88 -3.86 2.79
CA PHE A 83 -1.94 -5.20 2.22
C PHE A 83 -0.85 -6.11 2.80
N CYS A 84 0.39 -5.64 2.86
CA CYS A 84 1.49 -6.40 3.47
C CYS A 84 1.20 -6.71 4.94
N GLU A 85 0.76 -5.71 5.71
CA GLU A 85 0.38 -5.88 7.12
C GLU A 85 -0.75 -6.92 7.28
N ALA A 86 -1.75 -6.91 6.41
CA ALA A 86 -2.83 -7.90 6.43
C ALA A 86 -2.34 -9.32 6.08
N CYS A 87 -1.31 -9.44 5.24
CA CYS A 87 -0.69 -10.72 4.91
C CYS A 87 0.08 -11.34 6.08
N ASP A 88 0.54 -10.53 7.03
CA ASP A 88 1.31 -11.00 8.19
C ASP A 88 0.46 -11.77 9.21
N TYR A 89 -0.87 -11.67 9.14
CA TYR A 89 -1.78 -12.47 9.99
C TYR A 89 -1.84 -13.96 9.62
N THR A 90 -1.18 -14.37 8.54
CA THR A 90 -1.14 -15.76 8.12
C THR A 90 0.25 -16.19 7.67
N ASP A 91 0.66 -17.35 8.14
CA ASP A 91 1.93 -17.98 7.79
C ASP A 91 1.67 -19.45 7.41
N PRO A 92 1.19 -19.70 6.18
CA PRO A 92 0.88 -21.05 5.72
C PRO A 92 2.17 -21.87 5.56
N PRO A 93 2.21 -23.12 6.07
CA PRO A 93 3.41 -23.93 6.03
C PRO A 93 3.80 -24.24 4.58
N ARG A 94 5.10 -24.17 4.27
CA ARG A 94 5.69 -24.52 2.96
C ARG A 94 5.23 -23.62 1.80
N VAL A 95 4.73 -22.43 2.09
CA VAL A 95 4.36 -21.42 1.09
C VAL A 95 5.27 -20.22 1.24
N SER A 96 5.84 -19.71 0.14
CA SER A 96 6.68 -18.51 0.18
C SER A 96 5.83 -17.25 0.39
N GLU A 97 6.43 -16.22 1.00
CA GLU A 97 5.80 -14.89 1.14
C GLU A 97 5.29 -14.34 -0.21
N SER A 98 6.08 -14.52 -1.26
CA SER A 98 5.71 -14.12 -2.61
C SER A 98 4.43 -14.83 -3.09
N ALA A 99 4.37 -16.15 -2.97
CA ALA A 99 3.21 -16.93 -3.41
C ALA A 99 1.96 -16.64 -2.55
N LYS A 100 2.16 -16.42 -1.24
CA LYS A 100 1.12 -15.99 -0.30
C LYS A 100 0.50 -14.67 -0.76
N ARG A 101 1.32 -13.64 -1.00
CA ARG A 101 0.86 -12.33 -1.44
C ARG A 101 0.15 -12.39 -2.79
N LEU A 102 0.70 -13.11 -3.78
CA LEU A 102 0.05 -13.30 -5.09
C LEU A 102 -1.36 -13.89 -4.97
N ARG A 103 -1.57 -14.88 -4.09
CA ARG A 103 -2.89 -15.48 -3.87
C ARG A 103 -3.86 -14.53 -3.17
N LEU A 104 -3.36 -13.71 -2.24
CA LEU A 104 -4.18 -12.82 -1.40
C LEU A 104 -4.55 -11.50 -2.09
N PHE A 105 -3.71 -11.00 -2.99
CA PHE A 105 -3.84 -9.64 -3.55
C PHE A 105 -5.20 -9.36 -4.20
N LYS A 106 -5.77 -10.33 -4.92
CA LYS A 106 -7.10 -10.15 -5.54
C LYS A 106 -8.22 -9.80 -4.55
N PHE A 107 -8.08 -10.16 -3.28
CA PHE A 107 -9.08 -9.83 -2.25
C PHE A 107 -8.93 -8.40 -1.72
N SER A 108 -7.77 -7.78 -1.92
CA SER A 108 -7.51 -6.38 -1.56
C SER A 108 -7.95 -5.40 -2.63
N LEU A 109 -8.43 -5.87 -3.79
CA LEU A 109 -8.88 -5.03 -4.90
C LEU A 109 -10.39 -5.06 -5.10
N THR A 110 -10.94 -3.96 -5.60
CA THR A 110 -12.35 -3.84 -6.02
C THR A 110 -12.46 -2.94 -7.26
N GLY A 111 -13.64 -2.91 -7.89
CA GLY A 111 -13.92 -2.11 -9.09
C GLY A 111 -12.86 -2.24 -10.17
N ARG A 112 -12.47 -1.10 -10.77
CA ARG A 112 -11.52 -1.05 -11.90
C ARG A 112 -10.14 -1.66 -11.57
N ALA A 113 -9.72 -1.61 -10.30
CA ALA A 113 -8.45 -2.21 -9.91
C ALA A 113 -8.49 -3.73 -9.98
N LYS A 114 -9.62 -4.32 -9.59
CA LYS A 114 -9.85 -5.76 -9.72
C LYS A 114 -9.98 -6.17 -11.19
N ASP A 115 -10.75 -5.41 -11.97
CA ASP A 115 -10.91 -5.67 -13.41
C ASP A 115 -9.54 -5.68 -14.12
N TRP A 116 -8.69 -4.70 -13.80
CA TRP A 116 -7.32 -4.65 -14.33
C TRP A 116 -6.51 -5.89 -13.97
N LEU A 117 -6.59 -6.38 -12.73
CA LEU A 117 -5.86 -7.58 -12.31
C LEU A 117 -6.30 -8.79 -13.15
N ASP A 118 -7.60 -8.91 -13.41
CA ASP A 118 -8.18 -9.99 -14.23
C ASP A 118 -7.82 -9.88 -15.73
N THR A 119 -7.37 -8.71 -16.20
CA THR A 119 -6.86 -8.55 -17.58
C THR A 119 -5.42 -9.00 -17.79
N LEU A 120 -4.66 -9.27 -16.70
CA LEU A 120 -3.29 -9.73 -16.82
C LEU A 120 -3.25 -11.15 -17.42
N PRO A 121 -2.31 -11.46 -18.33
CA PRO A 121 -2.21 -12.80 -18.90
C PRO A 121 -1.95 -13.85 -17.82
N ASN A 122 -2.78 -14.90 -17.81
CA ASN A 122 -2.68 -15.98 -16.85
C ASN A 122 -1.32 -16.67 -16.90
N GLY A 123 -0.81 -17.05 -15.74
CA GLY A 123 0.43 -17.81 -15.62
C GLY A 123 1.70 -17.02 -15.92
N THR A 124 1.62 -15.71 -16.15
CA THR A 124 2.81 -14.89 -16.48
C THR A 124 3.51 -14.32 -15.26
N ILE A 125 2.77 -13.99 -14.20
CA ILE A 125 3.32 -13.36 -13.00
C ILE A 125 3.93 -14.42 -12.09
N GLN A 126 5.25 -14.40 -11.93
CA GLN A 126 5.96 -15.41 -11.13
C GLN A 126 6.19 -14.99 -9.68
N THR A 127 6.39 -13.70 -9.45
CA THR A 127 6.75 -13.16 -8.12
C THR A 127 5.87 -12.00 -7.70
N TRP A 128 5.77 -11.80 -6.39
CA TRP A 128 5.10 -10.63 -5.80
C TRP A 128 5.73 -9.33 -6.31
N GLN A 129 7.05 -9.25 -6.40
CA GLN A 129 7.76 -8.07 -6.88
C GLN A 129 7.36 -7.70 -8.31
N GLU A 130 7.13 -8.69 -9.18
CA GLU A 130 6.65 -8.44 -10.54
C GLU A 130 5.23 -7.86 -10.54
N LEU A 131 4.32 -8.42 -9.73
CA LEU A 131 2.95 -7.92 -9.62
C LEU A 131 2.90 -6.51 -9.03
N GLU A 132 3.65 -6.29 -7.96
CA GLU A 132 3.79 -5.00 -7.29
C GLU A 132 4.28 -3.92 -8.25
N ARG A 133 5.32 -4.23 -9.05
CA ARG A 133 5.81 -3.32 -10.08
C ARG A 133 4.73 -2.99 -11.10
N LYS A 134 4.03 -3.99 -11.66
CA LYS A 134 2.94 -3.75 -12.62
C LYS A 134 1.80 -2.92 -12.02
N PHE A 135 1.48 -3.14 -10.75
CA PHE A 135 0.47 -2.37 -10.02
C PHE A 135 0.89 -0.91 -9.88
N LEU A 136 2.14 -0.64 -9.48
CA LEU A 136 2.67 0.72 -9.36
C LEU A 136 2.83 1.41 -10.71
N ASP A 137 3.29 0.71 -11.75
CA ASP A 137 3.37 1.23 -13.13
C ASP A 137 1.98 1.70 -13.62
N ARG A 138 0.92 1.00 -13.20
CA ARG A 138 -0.47 1.33 -13.58
C ARG A 138 -1.07 2.45 -12.74
N TYR A 139 -0.94 2.39 -11.42
CA TYR A 139 -1.71 3.23 -10.49
C TYR A 139 -0.89 4.34 -9.82
N PHE A 140 0.44 4.29 -9.89
CA PHE A 140 1.34 5.30 -9.39
C PHE A 140 2.31 5.81 -10.49
N PRO A 141 1.78 6.30 -11.63
CA PRO A 141 2.61 6.81 -12.71
C PRO A 141 3.39 8.06 -12.29
N ILE A 142 4.36 8.46 -13.12
CA ILE A 142 5.31 9.55 -12.84
C ILE A 142 4.62 10.84 -12.37
N HIS A 143 3.49 11.25 -12.97
CA HIS A 143 2.82 12.48 -12.55
C HIS A 143 2.29 12.42 -11.10
N LYS A 144 1.74 11.27 -10.66
CA LYS A 144 1.31 11.07 -9.27
C LYS A 144 2.50 11.01 -8.33
N PHE A 145 3.60 10.38 -8.77
CA PHE A 145 4.85 10.42 -8.01
C PHE A 145 5.33 11.85 -7.79
N LEU A 146 5.37 12.67 -8.85
CA LEU A 146 5.81 14.07 -8.76
C LEU A 146 4.89 14.91 -7.87
N GLU A 147 3.57 14.71 -7.94
CA GLU A 147 2.60 15.35 -7.06
C GLU A 147 2.87 14.99 -5.59
N ARG A 148 2.99 13.70 -5.26
CA ARG A 148 3.28 13.27 -3.88
C ARG A 148 4.64 13.73 -3.38
N ARG A 149 5.63 13.80 -4.26
CA ARG A 149 6.95 14.33 -3.94
C ARG A 149 6.89 15.84 -3.67
N ALA A 150 6.04 16.57 -4.40
CA ALA A 150 5.80 17.98 -4.16
C ALA A 150 5.06 18.23 -2.83
N ASP A 151 4.11 17.35 -2.44
CA ASP A 151 3.45 17.41 -1.11
C ASP A 151 4.46 17.39 0.05
N ILE A 152 5.59 16.68 -0.13
CA ILE A 152 6.68 16.63 0.86
C ILE A 152 7.53 17.90 0.80
N ASN A 153 7.96 18.30 -0.40
CA ASN A 153 8.86 19.43 -0.60
C ASN A 153 8.23 20.78 -0.23
N ASN A 154 6.95 20.95 -0.56
CA ASN A 154 6.19 22.16 -0.35
C ASN A 154 5.24 22.01 0.86
N PHE A 155 5.62 21.16 1.82
CA PHE A 155 4.81 20.95 3.01
C PHE A 155 4.59 22.28 3.72
N GLU A 156 3.34 22.55 4.11
CA GLU A 156 2.97 23.74 4.86
C GLU A 156 1.97 23.36 5.95
N GLN A 157 2.16 23.92 7.13
CA GLN A 157 1.25 23.76 8.26
C GLN A 157 0.03 24.65 8.09
N GLY A 158 -1.17 24.09 8.24
CA GLY A 158 -2.42 24.84 8.11
C GLY A 158 -2.70 25.84 9.24
N ASP A 159 -3.57 26.82 8.98
CA ASP A 159 -3.89 27.94 9.90
C ASP A 159 -4.47 27.52 11.26
N ASN A 160 -5.10 26.36 11.37
CA ASN A 160 -5.63 25.84 12.63
C ASN A 160 -5.04 24.47 12.97
N GLU A 161 -3.98 24.08 12.27
CA GLU A 161 -3.35 22.79 12.45
C GLU A 161 -2.32 22.85 13.58
N THR A 162 -2.41 21.91 14.51
CA THR A 162 -1.45 21.75 15.61
C THR A 162 -0.10 21.24 15.07
N ILE A 163 0.99 21.34 15.85
CA ILE A 163 2.25 20.74 15.39
C ILE A 163 2.14 19.22 15.37
N TYR A 164 1.36 18.64 16.28
CA TYR A 164 1.03 17.22 16.27
C TYR A 164 0.39 16.79 14.95
N ASP A 165 -0.71 17.42 14.55
CA ASP A 165 -1.42 17.06 13.31
C ASP A 165 -0.54 17.27 12.07
N ALA A 166 0.23 18.37 12.05
CA ALA A 166 1.16 18.66 10.96
C ALA A 166 2.26 17.59 10.85
N TRP A 167 2.83 17.16 11.97
CA TRP A 167 3.87 16.13 11.97
C TRP A 167 3.34 14.77 11.52
N GLU A 168 2.16 14.36 12.00
CA GLU A 168 1.51 13.13 11.53
C GLU A 168 1.20 13.19 10.03
N ARG A 169 0.72 14.33 9.52
CA ARG A 169 0.48 14.53 8.09
C ARG A 169 1.77 14.49 7.28
N PHE A 170 2.86 15.09 7.76
CA PHE A 170 4.16 15.03 7.11
C PHE A 170 4.69 13.59 7.01
N LYS A 171 4.63 12.82 8.11
CA LYS A 171 4.99 11.39 8.11
C LYS A 171 4.13 10.59 7.13
N LEU A 172 2.84 10.91 7.03
CA LEU A 172 1.95 10.29 6.06
C LEU A 172 2.33 10.64 4.61
N CYS A 173 2.76 11.88 4.33
CA CYS A 173 3.30 12.26 3.01
C CYS A 173 4.51 11.42 2.62
N LEU A 174 5.45 11.20 3.55
CA LEU A 174 6.61 10.32 3.33
C LEU A 174 6.18 8.88 3.00
N LYS A 175 5.24 8.31 3.76
CA LYS A 175 4.69 6.96 3.50
C LYS A 175 3.98 6.85 2.14
N LYS A 176 3.32 7.91 1.68
CA LYS A 176 2.65 7.95 0.36
C LYS A 176 3.65 7.96 -0.81
N CYS A 177 4.90 8.35 -0.58
CA CYS A 177 5.94 8.45 -1.60
C CYS A 177 7.29 7.90 -1.12
N PRO A 178 7.43 6.58 -0.91
CA PRO A 178 8.63 5.99 -0.30
C PRO A 178 9.93 6.27 -1.08
N ASN A 179 9.85 6.40 -2.41
CA ASN A 179 11.00 6.66 -3.28
C ASN A 179 11.23 8.17 -3.55
N HIS A 180 10.91 9.04 -2.59
CA HIS A 180 10.97 10.51 -2.75
C HIS A 180 12.39 11.07 -2.97
N GLY A 181 13.43 10.33 -2.58
CA GLY A 181 14.84 10.72 -2.77
C GLY A 181 15.40 11.74 -1.77
N PHE A 182 14.57 12.30 -0.88
CA PHE A 182 15.02 13.16 0.22
C PHE A 182 15.68 12.37 1.35
N ASP A 183 16.89 12.79 1.74
CA ASP A 183 17.54 12.29 2.96
C ASP A 183 16.84 12.83 4.22
N GLY A 184 17.22 12.28 5.38
CA GLY A 184 16.60 12.64 6.66
C GLY A 184 16.74 14.13 6.99
N LEU A 185 17.89 14.74 6.64
CA LEU A 185 18.15 16.14 6.92
C LEU A 185 17.23 17.03 6.07
N SER A 186 17.10 16.73 4.78
CA SER A 186 16.19 17.42 3.86
C SER A 186 14.74 17.31 4.33
N GLN A 187 14.32 16.13 4.81
CA GLN A 187 12.97 15.95 5.36
C GLN A 187 12.72 16.87 6.56
N MET A 188 13.67 16.93 7.50
CA MET A 188 13.54 17.83 8.66
C MET A 188 13.57 19.31 8.26
N GLN A 189 14.38 19.68 7.28
CA GLN A 189 14.40 21.04 6.73
C GLN A 189 13.05 21.41 6.09
N MET A 190 12.49 20.54 5.25
CA MET A 190 11.18 20.75 4.62
C MET A 190 10.08 20.92 5.66
N PHE A 191 10.01 20.02 6.64
CA PHE A 191 9.03 20.11 7.70
C PHE A 191 9.17 21.43 8.47
N THR A 192 10.37 21.76 8.97
CA THR A 192 10.59 22.95 9.80
C THR A 192 10.38 24.27 9.04
N GLN A 193 10.68 24.31 7.75
CA GLN A 193 10.40 25.45 6.87
C GLN A 193 8.92 25.58 6.54
N GLY A 194 8.18 24.46 6.49
CA GLY A 194 6.73 24.43 6.32
C GLY A 194 5.93 24.83 7.55
N LEU A 195 6.55 24.84 8.74
CA LEU A 195 5.88 25.27 9.97
C LEU A 195 5.61 26.77 9.99
N ARG A 196 4.49 27.14 10.60
CA ARG A 196 4.13 28.53 10.83
C ARG A 196 5.14 29.23 11.75
N PRO A 197 5.32 30.55 11.62
CA PRO A 197 6.29 31.30 12.41
C PRO A 197 6.15 31.08 13.92
N GLN A 198 4.92 31.03 14.44
CA GLN A 198 4.64 30.83 15.87
C GLN A 198 5.08 29.43 16.33
N THR A 199 4.78 28.40 15.54
CA THR A 199 5.15 27.02 15.85
C THR A 199 6.67 26.82 15.77
N ARG A 200 7.32 27.44 14.79
CA ARG A 200 8.78 27.43 14.67
C ARG A 200 9.46 28.12 15.86
N MET A 201 8.93 29.25 16.31
CA MET A 201 9.43 29.95 17.49
C MET A 201 9.30 29.09 18.77
N LEU A 202 8.21 28.32 18.92
CA LEU A 202 8.05 27.37 20.02
C LEU A 202 9.11 26.25 19.99
N LEU A 203 9.41 25.74 18.79
CA LEU A 203 10.50 24.77 18.59
C LEU A 203 11.86 25.35 18.99
N ASP A 204 12.21 26.54 18.51
CA ASP A 204 13.46 27.22 18.84
C ASP A 204 13.57 27.50 20.35
N ALA A 205 12.50 27.99 20.98
CA ALA A 205 12.47 28.22 22.43
C ALA A 205 12.68 26.94 23.24
N SER A 206 12.14 25.80 22.76
CA SER A 206 12.26 24.51 23.45
C SER A 206 13.69 23.95 23.45
N VAL A 207 14.54 24.38 22.52
CA VAL A 207 15.94 23.93 22.43
C VAL A 207 16.94 24.93 23.02
N GLY A 208 16.46 26.06 23.53
CA GLY A 208 17.30 27.14 24.07
C GLY A 208 18.16 27.85 23.02
N GLY A 209 17.74 27.81 21.75
CA GLY A 209 18.53 28.32 20.62
C GLY A 209 17.83 28.07 19.27
N SER A 210 18.57 28.10 18.16
CA SER A 210 17.98 27.77 16.86
C SER A 210 18.02 26.28 16.58
N LEU A 211 16.90 25.69 16.16
CA LEU A 211 16.82 24.30 15.71
C LEU A 211 17.79 24.00 14.55
N LYS A 212 18.16 25.03 13.77
CA LYS A 212 19.13 24.91 12.66
C LYS A 212 20.54 24.50 13.09
N SER A 213 20.87 24.58 14.38
CA SER A 213 22.18 24.13 14.92
C SER A 213 22.20 22.66 15.32
N LYS A 214 21.07 21.94 15.18
CA LYS A 214 20.94 20.53 15.53
C LYS A 214 21.19 19.65 14.31
N ASP A 215 21.70 18.44 14.56
CA ASP A 215 21.71 17.40 13.54
C ASP A 215 20.31 16.83 13.30
N GLU A 216 20.20 15.97 12.30
CA GLU A 216 18.96 15.35 11.85
C GLU A 216 18.23 14.56 12.93
N GLY A 217 18.97 13.76 13.70
CA GLY A 217 18.42 12.91 14.75
C GLY A 217 17.92 13.72 15.93
N GLN A 218 18.73 14.68 16.36
CA GLN A 218 18.37 15.64 17.41
C GLN A 218 17.13 16.44 17.03
N ALA A 219 17.07 16.97 15.80
CA ALA A 219 15.93 17.74 15.33
C ALA A 219 14.64 16.89 15.32
N ARG A 220 14.71 15.63 14.86
CA ARG A 220 13.55 14.73 14.88
C ARG A 220 13.10 14.40 16.30
N GLU A 221 14.01 14.04 17.19
CA GLU A 221 13.69 13.73 18.59
C GLU A 221 13.00 14.90 19.30
N LEU A 222 13.46 16.12 19.02
CA LEU A 222 12.86 17.34 19.56
C LEU A 222 11.44 17.58 19.03
N VAL A 223 11.22 17.41 17.72
CA VAL A 223 9.88 17.49 17.12
C VAL A 223 8.97 16.46 17.77
N GLU A 224 9.37 15.18 17.83
CA GLU A 224 8.59 14.11 18.47
C GLU A 224 8.27 14.43 19.94
N THR A 225 9.24 14.99 20.69
CA THR A 225 9.04 15.38 22.08
C THR A 225 7.98 16.48 22.23
N ILE A 226 8.01 17.50 21.36
CA ILE A 226 7.06 18.62 21.41
C ILE A 226 5.67 18.17 20.97
N VAL A 227 5.59 17.40 19.88
CA VAL A 227 4.38 16.74 19.38
C VAL A 227 3.73 15.92 20.50
N GLN A 228 4.51 15.11 21.22
CA GLN A 228 4.02 14.28 22.32
C GLN A 228 3.53 15.11 23.52
N LYS A 229 4.17 16.24 23.83
CA LYS A 229 3.73 17.16 24.88
C LYS A 229 2.40 17.83 24.50
N GLU A 230 2.28 18.31 23.27
CA GLU A 230 1.07 18.96 22.78
C GLU A 230 -0.13 18.00 22.78
N TYR A 231 0.07 16.77 22.29
CA TYR A 231 -0.95 15.72 22.31
C TYR A 231 -1.50 15.45 23.73
N ARG A 232 -0.62 15.40 24.74
CA ARG A 232 -1.04 15.22 26.14
C ARG A 232 -1.90 16.38 26.64
N VAL A 233 -1.47 17.61 26.38
CA VAL A 233 -2.20 18.83 26.80
C VAL A 233 -3.59 18.89 26.16
N LEU A 234 -3.72 18.51 24.89
CA LEU A 234 -5.01 18.47 24.19
C LEU A 234 -5.96 17.44 24.79
N ASN A 235 -5.46 16.23 25.09
CA ASN A 235 -6.26 15.17 25.70
C ASN A 235 -6.67 15.49 27.15
N ASP A 236 -5.79 16.10 27.94
CA ASP A 236 -6.10 16.52 29.32
C ASP A 236 -7.18 17.63 29.35
N ARG A 237 -7.18 18.53 28.36
CA ARG A 237 -8.22 19.56 28.20
C ARG A 237 -9.55 18.97 27.75
N GLY A 238 -9.54 17.92 26.93
CA GLY A 238 -10.73 17.15 26.55
C GLY A 238 -11.38 16.43 27.74
N ALA A 239 -10.57 15.87 28.65
CA ALA A 239 -11.06 15.22 29.87
C ALA A 239 -11.71 16.22 30.86
N LYS A 240 -11.17 17.44 30.96
CA LYS A 240 -11.68 18.48 31.87
C LYS A 240 -13.00 19.13 31.43
N LYS A 241 -13.40 19.03 30.16
CA LYS A 241 -14.69 19.59 29.68
C LYS A 241 -15.94 18.81 30.12
N LYS A 242 -15.81 17.64 30.78
CA LYS A 242 -16.97 16.89 31.33
C LYS A 242 -17.30 17.22 32.80
N ALA A 243 -16.53 18.06 33.48
CA ALA A 243 -16.73 18.38 34.90
C ALA A 243 -17.06 19.87 35.10
N GLY A 244 -18.20 20.31 34.54
CA GLY A 244 -18.59 21.72 34.63
C GLY A 244 -20.00 22.02 34.10
N VAL A 245 -20.97 21.16 34.39
CA VAL A 245 -22.39 21.56 34.35
C VAL A 245 -22.81 21.72 35.80
N LEU A 246 -22.68 22.95 36.33
CA LEU A 246 -23.39 23.36 37.53
C LEU A 246 -24.83 23.63 37.09
N GLU A 247 -25.68 22.63 37.28
CA GLU A 247 -27.13 22.74 37.15
C GLU A 247 -27.61 23.64 38.29
N LEU A 248 -27.85 24.92 37.98
CA LEU A 248 -28.52 25.83 38.91
C LEU A 248 -30.00 25.45 38.93
N ASP A 249 -30.36 24.68 39.93
CA ASP A 249 -31.71 24.18 40.17
C ASP A 249 -32.68 25.36 40.33
N THR A 250 -33.62 25.50 39.39
CA THR A 250 -34.57 26.62 39.27
C THR A 250 -35.72 26.58 40.29
N GLN A 251 -35.51 26.00 41.49
CA GLN A 251 -36.58 25.83 42.49
C GLN A 251 -36.54 26.77 43.71
N ASN A 252 -35.57 27.69 43.82
CA ASN A 252 -35.54 28.69 44.92
C ASN A 252 -35.90 30.13 44.51
N ALA A 253 -36.39 30.37 43.29
CA ALA A 253 -36.79 31.71 42.83
C ALA A 253 -38.29 32.05 43.02
N LEU A 254 -39.08 31.19 43.68
CA LEU A 254 -40.54 31.35 43.81
C LEU A 254 -41.06 31.68 45.23
N LEU A 255 -40.20 32.17 46.13
CA LEU A 255 -40.63 32.66 47.45
C LEU A 255 -40.42 34.16 47.68
N ALA A 256 -40.30 34.96 46.61
CA ALA A 256 -40.18 36.41 46.70
C ALA A 256 -41.40 37.18 46.15
N GLN A 257 -42.55 36.53 45.93
CA GLN A 257 -43.80 37.21 45.59
C GLN A 257 -45.04 36.53 46.18
N THR A 258 -45.25 36.67 47.49
CA THR A 258 -46.62 36.82 48.01
C THR A 258 -46.58 37.62 49.32
N LYS A 259 -47.54 38.55 49.43
CA LYS A 259 -47.86 39.37 50.61
C LYS A 259 -48.09 38.53 51.87
#